data_AF-A0A968U7P1-F1
#
_entry.id   AF-A0A968U7P1-F1
#
_cell.length_a   1.000
_cell.length_b   1.000
_cell.length_c   1.000
_cell.angle_alpha   90.00
_cell.angle_beta   90.00
_cell.angle_gamma   90.00
#
_symmetry.space_group_name_H-M   'P 1'
#
loop_
_entity.id
_entity.type
_entity.pdbx_description
1 polymer ?
#
loop_
_entity_poly.entity_id
_entity_poly.type
_entity_poly.pdbx_seq_one_letter_code
_entity_poly.pdbx_strand_id
1 'polypeptide(L)'
;MNNVRTVSDTKRAFYSTHTRPINSIYRRVVEELMVEMHLLSVNADFRYDPIYALGIVTAFERFMQGYRPDHDKVSIFNALCQSIGDDPQTYRQDFERLRSEVSGLSLDNLMGQLKQSENSESGGLTEQFQAIAQNPKFKYSRLFAIGLYSLLELVDADLVKDEKRRNDALQQVGAVLNLPDEKVQKDLELYRSNLEKVAQAQIVMEDILKADRKKKEEREKAKGAVATPPSNSQEST
;
A
#
# COMPACT_ATOMS: atom_id res chain seq x y z
N MET A 1 19.33 17.22 24.37
CA MET A 1 19.09 15.77 24.25
C MET A 1 18.03 15.57 23.18
N ASN A 2 18.40 15.11 21.98
CA ASN A 2 17.41 14.72 20.98
C ASN A 2 16.86 13.36 21.42
N ASN A 3 15.70 13.36 22.06
CA ASN A 3 15.03 12.11 22.42
C ASN A 3 14.58 11.44 21.13
N VAL A 4 15.28 10.37 20.73
CA VAL A 4 14.91 9.60 19.53
C VAL A 4 13.52 9.06 19.76
N ARG A 5 12.59 9.41 18.87
CA ARG A 5 11.18 9.01 18.97
C ARG A 5 11.09 7.49 19.03
N THR A 6 10.27 6.96 19.93
CA THR A 6 10.04 5.51 20.01
C THR A 6 8.88 5.06 19.12
N VAL A 7 8.82 3.76 18.80
CA VAL A 7 7.66 3.15 18.12
C VAL A 7 6.37 3.44 18.91
N SER A 8 6.43 3.41 20.25
CA SER A 8 5.29 3.72 21.12
C SER A 8 4.81 5.16 20.95
N ASP A 9 5.72 6.13 20.78
CA ASP A 9 5.37 7.53 20.53
C ASP A 9 4.78 7.75 19.14
N THR A 10 5.25 7.00 18.14
CA THR A 10 4.63 6.97 16.80
C THR A 10 3.23 6.37 16.86
N LYS A 11 3.02 5.21 17.50
CA LYS A 11 1.69 4.63 17.69
C LYS A 11 0.75 5.58 18.43
N ARG A 12 1.22 6.22 19.51
CA ARG A 12 0.44 7.22 20.26
C ARG A 12 0.00 8.38 19.36
N ALA A 13 0.91 8.93 18.55
CA ALA A 13 0.55 10.01 17.63
C ALA A 13 -0.43 9.57 16.55
N PHE A 14 -0.25 8.38 15.96
CA PHE A 14 -1.20 7.84 14.99
C PHE A 14 -2.63 7.81 15.57
N TYR A 15 -2.81 7.22 16.75
CA TYR A 15 -4.13 7.13 17.38
C TYR A 15 -4.65 8.44 17.97
N SER A 16 -3.78 9.45 18.15
CA SER A 16 -4.19 10.82 18.50
C SER A 16 -4.73 11.56 17.28
N THR A 17 -4.20 11.27 16.08
CA THR A 17 -4.64 11.88 14.81
C THR A 17 -5.85 11.15 14.22
N HIS A 18 -5.84 9.81 14.18
CA HIS A 18 -6.95 8.99 13.72
C HIS A 18 -7.58 8.24 14.89
N THR A 19 -8.64 8.83 15.45
CA THR A 19 -9.33 8.31 16.65
C THR A 19 -10.46 7.32 16.32
N ARG A 20 -10.82 7.16 15.05
CA ARG A 20 -11.90 6.26 14.62
C ARG A 20 -11.43 4.79 14.67
N PRO A 21 -12.33 3.83 14.95
CA PRO A 21 -11.98 2.42 14.96
C PRO A 21 -11.57 1.92 13.58
N ILE A 22 -10.43 1.24 13.50
CA ILE A 22 -9.99 0.50 12.31
C ILE A 22 -10.38 -0.97 12.48
N ASN A 23 -11.04 -1.53 11.45
CA ASN A 23 -11.39 -2.94 11.37
C ASN A 23 -10.14 -3.82 11.58
N SER A 24 -10.27 -4.91 12.34
CA SER A 24 -9.16 -5.77 12.75
C SER A 24 -8.32 -6.32 11.59
N ILE A 25 -8.94 -6.63 10.44
CA ILE A 25 -8.24 -7.13 9.23
C ILE A 25 -7.20 -6.12 8.75
N TYR A 26 -7.59 -4.84 8.69
CA TYR A 26 -6.74 -3.75 8.20
C TYR A 26 -5.86 -3.16 9.31
N ARG A 27 -6.25 -3.27 10.59
CA ARG A 27 -5.45 -2.78 11.71
C ARG A 27 -4.04 -3.38 11.70
N ARG A 28 -3.92 -4.69 11.45
CA ARG A 28 -2.62 -5.35 11.38
C ARG A 28 -1.74 -4.76 10.28
N VAL A 29 -2.30 -4.55 9.09
CA VAL A 29 -1.60 -3.92 7.95
C VAL A 29 -1.11 -2.53 8.33
N VAL A 30 -1.99 -1.70 8.90
CA VAL A 30 -1.68 -0.31 9.28
C VAL A 30 -0.59 -0.27 10.34
N GLU A 31 -0.66 -1.14 11.36
CA GLU A 31 0.36 -1.20 12.41
C GLU A 31 1.72 -1.71 11.90
N GLU A 32 1.75 -2.75 11.06
CA GLU A 32 2.99 -3.25 10.47
C GLU A 32 3.64 -2.19 9.59
N LEU A 33 2.86 -1.52 8.73
CA LEU A 33 3.35 -0.43 7.89
C LEU A 33 3.88 0.75 8.73
N MET A 34 3.16 1.14 9.79
CA MET A 34 3.58 2.21 10.70
C MET A 34 4.92 1.90 11.39
N VAL A 35 5.08 0.67 11.88
CA VAL A 35 6.32 0.25 12.54
C VAL A 35 7.47 0.22 11.53
N GLU A 36 7.26 -0.29 10.33
CA GLU A 36 8.28 -0.31 9.28
C GLU A 36 8.71 1.10 8.88
N MET A 37 7.76 2.01 8.62
CA MET A 37 8.03 3.41 8.32
C MET A 37 8.81 4.10 9.44
N HIS A 38 8.46 3.83 10.71
CA HIS A 38 9.19 4.36 11.86
C HIS A 38 10.63 3.86 11.94
N LEU A 39 10.84 2.55 11.80
CA LEU A 39 12.17 1.96 11.88
C LEU A 39 13.09 2.44 10.76
N LEU A 40 12.53 2.77 9.60
CA LEU A 40 13.25 3.44 8.52
C LEU A 40 13.55 4.90 8.85
N SER A 41 12.57 5.67 9.33
CA SER A 41 12.76 7.12 9.57
C SER A 41 13.81 7.44 10.63
N VAL A 42 14.03 6.54 11.61
CA VAL A 42 15.07 6.70 12.63
C VAL A 42 16.42 6.06 12.25
N ASN A 43 16.52 5.41 11.08
CA ASN A 43 17.77 4.81 10.62
C ASN A 43 18.71 5.87 10.04
N ALA A 44 19.97 5.90 10.53
CA ALA A 44 20.95 6.93 10.15
C ALA A 44 21.29 6.96 8.65
N ASP A 45 21.19 5.82 7.96
CA ASP A 45 21.50 5.68 6.54
C ASP A 45 20.25 5.83 5.64
N PHE A 46 19.04 5.82 6.23
CA PHE A 46 17.82 5.99 5.47
C PHE A 46 17.66 7.42 4.95
N ARG A 47 17.28 7.53 3.69
CA ARG A 47 16.93 8.78 3.03
C ARG A 47 15.60 8.54 2.32
N TYR A 48 14.70 9.52 2.44
CA TYR A 48 13.48 9.52 1.66
C TYR A 48 13.80 9.65 0.17
N ASP A 49 13.09 8.91 -0.66
CA ASP A 49 13.13 9.03 -2.11
C ASP A 49 11.72 8.79 -2.72
N PRO A 50 11.44 9.31 -3.92
CA PRO A 50 10.13 9.15 -4.57
C PRO A 50 9.73 7.69 -4.86
N ILE A 51 10.69 6.77 -5.08
CA ILE A 51 10.40 5.35 -5.34
C ILE A 51 9.91 4.68 -4.05
N TYR A 52 10.53 5.00 -2.90
CA TYR A 52 10.02 4.61 -1.58
C TYR A 52 8.60 5.15 -1.34
N ALA A 53 8.33 6.41 -1.70
CA ALA A 53 7.00 7.00 -1.58
C ALA A 53 5.96 6.26 -2.44
N LEU A 54 6.30 5.96 -3.71
CA LEU A 54 5.48 5.14 -4.60
C LEU A 54 5.17 3.77 -3.98
N GLY A 55 6.16 3.15 -3.35
CA GLY A 55 6.01 1.88 -2.65
C GLY A 55 5.05 1.95 -1.47
N ILE A 56 5.13 2.99 -0.64
CA ILE A 56 4.21 3.20 0.49
C ILE A 56 2.79 3.43 0.03
N VAL A 57 2.59 4.36 -0.91
CA VAL A 57 1.25 4.69 -1.43
C VAL A 57 0.63 3.44 -2.04
N THR A 58 1.39 2.72 -2.89
CA THR A 58 0.89 1.50 -3.53
C THR A 58 0.58 0.38 -2.52
N ALA A 59 1.47 0.14 -1.57
CA ALA A 59 1.25 -0.86 -0.53
C ALA A 59 -0.02 -0.52 0.28
N PHE A 60 -0.15 0.72 0.72
CA PHE A 60 -1.32 1.18 1.45
C PHE A 60 -2.60 1.00 0.64
N GLU A 61 -2.65 1.50 -0.59
CA GLU A 61 -3.85 1.43 -1.43
C GLU A 61 -4.31 0.00 -1.69
N ARG A 62 -3.37 -0.91 -2.00
CA ARG A 62 -3.69 -2.31 -2.28
C ARG A 62 -4.13 -3.07 -1.04
N PHE A 63 -3.41 -2.94 0.07
CA PHE A 63 -3.82 -3.61 1.31
C PHE A 63 -5.10 -3.01 1.91
N MET A 64 -5.39 -1.75 1.65
CA MET A 64 -6.62 -1.07 2.09
C MET A 64 -7.77 -1.16 1.07
N GLN A 65 -7.61 -1.94 0.00
CA GLN A 65 -8.69 -2.20 -0.96
C GLN A 65 -9.91 -2.78 -0.20
N GLY A 66 -11.12 -2.36 -0.58
CA GLY A 66 -12.34 -2.81 0.09
C GLY A 66 -12.58 -2.26 1.50
N TYR A 67 -11.70 -1.41 2.06
CA TYR A 67 -11.91 -0.81 3.38
C TYR A 67 -13.22 -0.01 3.45
N ARG A 68 -13.92 -0.10 4.59
CA ARG A 68 -15.16 0.63 4.87
C ARG A 68 -15.15 1.28 6.26
N PRO A 69 -15.56 2.56 6.36
CA PRO A 69 -16.00 3.44 5.28
C PRO A 69 -14.82 3.95 4.43
N ASP A 70 -15.04 4.15 3.12
CA ASP A 70 -13.95 4.44 2.17
C ASP A 70 -13.19 5.75 2.47
N HIS A 71 -13.93 6.78 2.91
CA HIS A 71 -13.39 8.10 3.20
C HIS A 71 -12.37 8.10 4.35
N ASP A 72 -12.40 7.09 5.24
CA ASP A 72 -11.45 6.98 6.34
C ASP A 72 -10.05 6.59 5.87
N LYS A 73 -9.89 5.99 4.68
CA LYS A 73 -8.56 5.65 4.13
C LYS A 73 -7.65 6.88 4.05
N VAL A 74 -8.19 8.02 3.64
CA VAL A 74 -7.44 9.29 3.56
C VAL A 74 -6.98 9.71 4.96
N SER A 75 -7.85 9.62 5.97
CA SER A 75 -7.49 9.96 7.35
C SER A 75 -6.43 9.00 7.91
N ILE A 76 -6.54 7.71 7.64
CA ILE A 76 -5.57 6.68 8.07
C ILE A 76 -4.21 6.93 7.42
N PHE A 77 -4.16 7.14 6.09
CA PHE A 77 -2.91 7.43 5.40
C PHE A 77 -2.24 8.69 5.92
N ASN A 78 -3.03 9.76 6.11
CA ASN A 78 -2.49 11.02 6.64
C ASN A 78 -1.93 10.84 8.05
N ALA A 79 -2.63 10.10 8.91
CA ALA A 79 -2.15 9.78 10.25
C ALA A 79 -0.88 8.92 10.23
N LEU A 80 -0.72 8.00 9.28
CA LEU A 80 0.51 7.21 9.11
C LEU A 80 1.73 8.10 8.87
N CYS A 81 1.70 8.95 7.83
CA CYS A 81 2.82 9.84 7.53
C CYS A 81 3.09 10.82 8.69
N GLN A 82 2.05 11.45 9.23
CA GLN A 82 2.19 12.41 10.34
C GLN A 82 2.73 11.77 11.63
N SER A 83 2.45 10.48 11.86
CA SER A 83 2.92 9.76 13.06
C SER A 83 4.43 9.56 13.10
N ILE A 84 5.11 9.60 11.95
CA ILE A 84 6.57 9.57 11.84
C ILE A 84 7.18 10.96 11.63
N GLY A 85 6.35 12.00 11.51
CA GLY A 85 6.78 13.39 11.32
C GLY A 85 6.80 13.85 9.86
N ASP A 86 6.29 13.04 8.93
CA ASP A 86 6.28 13.36 7.51
C ASP A 86 4.99 14.08 7.07
N ASP A 87 5.05 14.76 5.92
CA ASP A 87 3.90 15.36 5.26
C ASP A 87 3.23 14.36 4.28
N PRO A 88 1.96 13.98 4.50
CA PRO A 88 1.21 13.12 3.57
C PRO A 88 1.12 13.69 2.14
N GLN A 89 1.17 15.01 1.96
CA GLN A 89 1.09 15.61 0.63
C GLN A 89 2.33 15.35 -0.21
N THR A 90 3.52 15.30 0.41
CA THR A 90 4.77 14.96 -0.30
C THR A 90 4.66 13.58 -0.94
N TYR A 91 4.19 12.57 -0.20
CA TYR A 91 3.99 11.21 -0.72
C TYR A 91 3.03 11.18 -1.91
N ARG A 92 1.91 11.91 -1.83
CA ARG A 92 0.91 11.95 -2.91
C ARG A 92 1.44 12.66 -4.16
N GLN A 93 2.14 13.79 -3.97
CA GLN A 93 2.70 14.55 -5.07
C GLN A 93 3.81 13.77 -5.78
N ASP A 94 4.70 13.11 -5.03
CA ASP A 94 5.76 12.29 -5.60
C ASP A 94 5.21 11.05 -6.31
N PHE A 95 4.17 10.43 -5.76
CA PHE A 95 3.44 9.33 -6.41
C PHE A 95 2.86 9.77 -7.77
N GLU A 96 2.09 10.88 -7.80
CA GLU A 96 1.49 11.37 -9.04
C GLU A 96 2.55 11.85 -10.04
N ARG A 97 3.63 12.49 -9.57
CA ARG A 97 4.74 12.90 -10.42
C ARG A 97 5.39 11.69 -11.09
N LEU A 98 5.82 10.69 -10.31
CA LEU A 98 6.42 9.48 -10.87
C LEU A 98 5.48 8.76 -11.83
N ARG A 99 4.21 8.63 -11.46
CA ARG A 99 3.20 8.03 -12.33
C ARG A 99 3.08 8.77 -13.66
N SER A 100 3.07 10.11 -13.63
CA SER A 100 3.03 10.92 -14.84
C SER A 100 4.31 10.81 -15.66
N GLU A 101 5.48 10.74 -15.01
CA GLU A 101 6.77 10.60 -15.69
C GLU A 101 6.86 9.27 -16.46
N VAL A 102 6.36 8.17 -15.87
CA VAL A 102 6.41 6.84 -16.52
C VAL A 102 5.22 6.53 -17.42
N SER A 103 4.18 7.37 -17.41
CA SER A 103 3.00 7.17 -18.24
C SER A 103 3.35 7.24 -19.73
N GLY A 104 3.27 6.11 -20.42
CA GLY A 104 3.59 6.00 -21.85
C GLY A 104 5.07 5.76 -22.16
N LEU A 105 5.94 5.59 -21.14
CA LEU A 105 7.28 5.06 -21.33
C LEU A 105 7.21 3.59 -21.75
N SER A 106 8.14 3.16 -22.60
CA SER A 106 8.40 1.73 -22.82
C SER A 106 9.37 1.19 -21.76
N LEU A 107 9.38 -0.13 -21.57
CA LEU A 107 10.37 -0.77 -20.70
C LEU A 107 11.80 -0.44 -21.12
N ASP A 108 12.09 -0.47 -22.42
CA ASP A 108 13.44 -0.16 -22.94
C ASP A 108 13.87 1.27 -22.60
N ASN A 109 12.96 2.24 -22.68
CA ASN A 109 13.24 3.63 -22.32
C ASN A 109 13.48 3.77 -20.82
N LEU A 110 12.67 3.11 -19.97
CA LEU A 110 12.89 3.08 -18.52
C LEU A 110 14.26 2.47 -18.18
N MET A 111 14.61 1.34 -18.79
CA MET A 111 15.92 0.70 -18.61
C MET A 111 17.08 1.55 -19.16
N GLY A 112 16.82 2.34 -20.19
CA GLY A 112 17.75 3.34 -20.72
C GLY A 112 18.02 4.47 -19.72
N GLN A 113 16.97 5.04 -19.13
CA GLN A 113 17.06 6.07 -18.08
C GLN A 113 17.84 5.54 -16.86
N LEU A 114 17.57 4.30 -16.45
CA LEU A 114 18.26 3.64 -15.35
C LEU A 114 19.78 3.53 -15.58
N LYS A 115 20.21 3.26 -16.82
CA LYS A 115 21.62 3.08 -17.20
C LYS A 115 22.32 4.38 -17.61
N GLN A 116 21.60 5.50 -17.62
CA GLN A 116 22.12 6.77 -18.10
C GLN A 116 23.16 7.36 -17.13
N SER A 117 24.32 7.77 -17.64
CA SER A 117 25.43 8.31 -16.85
C SER A 117 25.25 9.79 -16.49
N GLU A 118 25.97 10.22 -15.45
CA GLU A 118 25.98 11.57 -14.84
C GLU A 118 26.11 12.76 -15.81
N ASN A 119 26.78 12.59 -16.96
CA ASN A 119 27.09 13.67 -17.89
C ASN A 119 25.90 14.12 -18.79
N SER A 120 24.69 13.66 -18.48
CA SER A 120 23.46 14.09 -19.17
C SER A 120 22.71 15.08 -18.29
N GLU A 121 22.08 16.11 -18.87
CA GLU A 121 21.04 16.88 -18.16
C GLU A 121 20.01 15.88 -17.64
N SER A 122 20.05 15.64 -16.33
CA SER A 122 19.24 14.62 -15.67
C SER A 122 18.30 15.31 -14.68
N GLY A 123 17.03 14.95 -14.78
CA GLY A 123 15.99 15.40 -13.88
C GLY A 123 14.92 14.32 -13.78
N GLY A 124 14.07 14.41 -12.77
CA GLY A 124 13.03 13.41 -12.52
C GLY A 124 13.64 12.05 -12.15
N LEU A 125 13.06 10.98 -12.69
CA LEU A 125 13.42 9.60 -12.37
C LEU A 125 14.90 9.22 -12.61
N THR A 126 15.54 9.76 -13.66
CA THR A 126 16.96 9.46 -13.94
C THR A 126 17.88 9.92 -12.81
N GLU A 127 17.63 11.13 -12.27
CA GLU A 127 18.39 11.68 -11.14
C GLU A 127 18.22 10.81 -9.88
N GLN A 128 17.00 10.30 -9.65
CA GLN A 128 16.72 9.41 -8.51
C GLN A 128 17.52 8.11 -8.62
N PHE A 129 17.52 7.48 -9.79
CA PHE A 129 18.30 6.25 -10.00
C PHE A 129 19.80 6.45 -9.80
N GLN A 130 20.35 7.56 -10.29
CA GLN A 130 21.75 7.90 -10.10
C GLN A 130 22.09 8.10 -8.62
N ALA A 131 21.29 8.89 -7.90
CA ALA A 131 21.49 9.15 -6.47
C ALA A 131 21.48 7.85 -5.64
N ILE A 132 20.63 6.88 -6.00
CA ILE A 132 20.56 5.58 -5.34
C ILE A 132 21.79 4.73 -5.69
N ALA A 133 22.10 4.57 -6.97
CA ALA A 133 23.20 3.72 -7.45
C ALA A 133 24.57 4.16 -6.90
N GLN A 134 24.74 5.47 -6.66
CA GLN A 134 25.98 6.08 -6.18
C GLN A 134 26.08 6.13 -4.65
N ASN A 135 25.02 5.79 -3.92
CA ASN A 135 25.02 5.83 -2.48
C ASN A 135 25.46 4.47 -1.90
N PRO A 136 26.73 4.29 -1.47
CA PRO A 136 27.21 3.02 -0.92
C PRO A 136 26.54 2.64 0.42
N LYS A 137 25.86 3.59 1.05
CA LYS A 137 25.10 3.38 2.29
C LYS A 137 23.59 3.37 2.03
N PHE A 138 23.14 3.20 0.80
CA PHE A 138 21.72 3.18 0.49
C PHE A 138 20.98 2.18 1.37
N LYS A 139 20.01 2.67 2.14
CA LYS A 139 19.21 1.85 3.03
C LYS A 139 18.06 1.20 2.27
N TYR A 140 18.30 -0.01 1.80
CA TYR A 140 17.25 -0.84 1.24
C TYR A 140 16.07 -1.04 2.22
N SER A 141 14.85 -0.99 1.70
CA SER A 141 13.62 -1.38 2.38
C SER A 141 12.71 -2.21 1.46
N ARG A 142 11.83 -3.02 2.07
CA ARG A 142 10.79 -3.74 1.32
C ARG A 142 9.84 -2.77 0.62
N LEU A 143 9.53 -1.63 1.26
CA LEU A 143 8.71 -0.56 0.66
C LEU A 143 9.35 0.01 -0.61
N PHE A 144 10.68 0.20 -0.62
CA PHE A 144 11.40 0.58 -1.82
C PHE A 144 11.30 -0.47 -2.93
N ALA A 145 11.43 -1.76 -2.60
CA ALA A 145 11.23 -2.84 -3.59
C ALA A 145 9.81 -2.86 -4.16
N ILE A 146 8.79 -2.63 -3.32
CA ILE A 146 7.40 -2.47 -3.80
C ILE A 146 7.30 -1.28 -4.74
N GLY A 147 7.99 -0.16 -4.44
CA GLY A 147 8.07 1.00 -5.34
C GLY A 147 8.64 0.65 -6.72
N LEU A 148 9.74 -0.09 -6.78
CA LEU A 148 10.31 -0.56 -8.05
C LEU A 148 9.36 -1.50 -8.80
N TYR A 149 8.73 -2.44 -8.10
CA TYR A 149 7.73 -3.32 -8.68
C TYR A 149 6.55 -2.51 -9.27
N SER A 150 6.06 -1.52 -8.54
CA SER A 150 4.99 -0.62 -8.97
C SER A 150 5.40 0.23 -10.17
N LEU A 151 6.64 0.68 -10.22
CA LEU A 151 7.18 1.43 -11.36
C LEU A 151 7.17 0.58 -12.64
N LEU A 152 7.61 -0.67 -12.54
CA LEU A 152 7.57 -1.63 -13.65
C LEU A 152 6.14 -1.93 -14.10
N GLU A 153 5.22 -2.06 -13.14
CA GLU A 153 3.79 -2.29 -13.42
C GLU A 153 3.11 -1.09 -14.09
N LEU A 154 3.52 0.14 -13.75
CA LEU A 154 3.02 1.36 -14.38
C LEU A 154 3.46 1.48 -15.85
N VAL A 155 4.63 0.93 -16.20
CA VAL A 155 5.17 0.91 -17.57
C VAL A 155 4.57 -0.23 -18.39
N ASP A 156 4.52 -1.43 -17.84
CA ASP A 156 3.95 -2.61 -18.49
C ASP A 156 3.27 -3.50 -17.44
N ALA A 157 1.94 -3.41 -17.36
CA ALA A 157 1.16 -4.18 -16.40
C ALA A 157 1.20 -5.70 -16.66
N ASP A 158 1.52 -6.14 -17.88
CA ASP A 158 1.64 -7.55 -18.21
C ASP A 158 3.04 -8.10 -17.90
N LEU A 159 4.07 -7.24 -17.89
CA LEU A 159 5.42 -7.59 -17.43
C LEU A 159 5.40 -8.20 -16.03
N VAL A 160 4.69 -7.57 -15.08
CA VAL A 160 4.73 -8.01 -13.68
C VAL A 160 3.91 -9.28 -13.40
N LYS A 161 2.99 -9.63 -14.32
CA LYS A 161 2.21 -10.87 -14.28
C LYS A 161 3.03 -12.08 -14.76
N ASP A 162 3.91 -11.87 -15.73
CA ASP A 162 4.85 -12.88 -16.19
C ASP A 162 6.03 -12.99 -15.22
N GLU A 163 6.14 -14.13 -14.54
CA GLU A 163 7.17 -14.36 -13.54
C GLU A 163 8.59 -14.21 -14.09
N LYS A 164 8.85 -14.72 -15.29
CA LYS A 164 10.19 -14.67 -15.88
C LYS A 164 10.53 -13.24 -16.28
N ARG A 165 9.66 -12.57 -17.03
CA ARG A 165 9.89 -11.18 -17.47
C ARG A 165 10.04 -10.23 -16.29
N ARG A 166 9.21 -10.41 -15.24
CA ARG A 166 9.31 -9.64 -14.00
C ARG A 166 10.65 -9.86 -13.31
N ASN A 167 11.06 -11.11 -13.11
CA ASN A 167 12.30 -11.43 -12.40
C ASN A 167 13.52 -10.92 -13.20
N ASP A 168 13.53 -11.09 -14.53
CA ASP A 168 14.58 -10.58 -15.41
C ASP A 168 14.68 -9.04 -15.33
N ALA A 169 13.55 -8.33 -15.33
CA ALA A 169 13.52 -6.87 -15.19
C ALA A 169 14.03 -6.42 -13.82
N LEU A 170 13.54 -7.04 -12.73
CA LEU A 170 13.97 -6.73 -11.37
C LEU A 170 15.46 -7.01 -11.15
N GLN A 171 15.99 -8.09 -11.72
CA GLN A 171 17.41 -8.43 -11.62
C GLN A 171 18.26 -7.39 -12.34
N GLN A 172 17.85 -6.95 -13.54
CA GLN A 172 18.56 -5.87 -14.24
C GLN A 172 18.50 -4.56 -13.47
N VAL A 173 17.34 -4.22 -12.88
CA VAL A 173 17.20 -3.01 -12.05
C VAL A 173 18.08 -3.10 -10.80
N GLY A 174 18.04 -4.23 -10.10
CA GLY A 174 18.82 -4.48 -8.90
C GLY A 174 20.32 -4.44 -9.15
N ALA A 175 20.79 -4.95 -10.30
CA ALA A 175 22.19 -4.89 -10.68
C ALA A 175 22.69 -3.45 -10.88
N VAL A 176 21.89 -2.58 -11.51
CA VAL A 176 22.29 -1.18 -11.73
C VAL A 176 22.25 -0.36 -10.44
N LEU A 177 21.25 -0.61 -9.59
CA LEU A 177 21.07 0.12 -8.32
C LEU A 177 21.84 -0.49 -7.14
N ASN A 178 22.68 -1.51 -7.38
CA ASN A 178 23.44 -2.22 -6.35
C ASN A 178 22.57 -2.80 -5.21
N LEU A 179 21.40 -3.33 -5.55
CA LEU A 179 20.43 -3.86 -4.58
C LEU A 179 20.68 -5.33 -4.25
N PRO A 180 20.31 -5.78 -3.03
CA PRO A 180 20.41 -7.20 -2.66
C PRO A 180 19.35 -8.05 -3.37
N ASP A 181 19.70 -8.65 -4.51
CA ASP A 181 18.79 -9.39 -5.39
C ASP A 181 17.93 -10.44 -4.66
N GLU A 182 18.55 -11.35 -3.90
CA GLU A 182 17.80 -12.36 -3.13
C GLU A 182 16.77 -11.74 -2.18
N LYS A 183 17.10 -10.59 -1.59
CA LYS A 183 16.21 -9.92 -0.65
C LYS A 183 15.06 -9.25 -1.39
N VAL A 184 15.33 -8.59 -2.51
CA VAL A 184 14.31 -8.00 -3.40
C VAL A 184 13.29 -9.06 -3.83
N GLN A 185 13.77 -10.22 -4.30
CA GLN A 185 12.90 -11.30 -4.75
C GLN A 185 12.01 -11.83 -3.61
N LYS A 186 12.60 -12.15 -2.45
CA LYS A 186 11.87 -12.64 -1.27
C LYS A 186 10.83 -11.64 -0.76
N ASP A 187 11.21 -10.37 -0.68
CA ASP A 187 10.34 -9.31 -0.19
C ASP A 187 9.14 -9.08 -1.13
N LEU A 188 9.34 -9.18 -2.45
CA LEU A 188 8.28 -9.05 -3.45
C LEU A 188 7.38 -10.29 -3.55
N GLU A 189 7.94 -11.49 -3.37
CA GLU A 189 7.16 -12.72 -3.26
C GLU A 189 6.24 -12.67 -2.04
N LEU A 190 6.79 -12.29 -0.87
CA LEU A 190 6.02 -12.14 0.36
C LEU A 190 4.93 -11.07 0.22
N TYR A 191 5.26 -9.93 -0.40
CA TYR A 191 4.29 -8.87 -0.69
C TYR A 191 3.11 -9.39 -1.52
N ARG A 192 3.38 -10.08 -2.64
CA ARG A 192 2.33 -10.64 -3.51
C ARG A 192 1.49 -11.69 -2.79
N SER A 193 2.13 -12.60 -2.06
CA SER A 193 1.42 -13.60 -1.24
C SER A 193 0.52 -12.95 -0.18
N ASN A 194 0.97 -11.87 0.46
CA ASN A 194 0.17 -11.16 1.44
C ASN A 194 -1.01 -10.42 0.79
N LEU A 195 -0.86 -9.88 -0.42
CA LEU A 195 -1.98 -9.30 -1.17
C LEU A 195 -3.06 -10.35 -1.45
N GLU A 196 -2.67 -11.54 -1.87
CA GLU A 196 -3.61 -12.65 -2.11
C GLU A 196 -4.35 -13.05 -0.84
N LYS A 197 -3.65 -13.16 0.30
CA LYS A 197 -4.26 -13.48 1.61
C LYS A 197 -5.27 -12.41 2.04
N VAL A 198 -4.95 -11.13 1.84
CA VAL A 198 -5.85 -10.03 2.18
C VAL A 198 -7.07 -10.04 1.25
N ALA A 199 -6.89 -10.28 -0.05
CA ALA A 199 -8.00 -10.43 -0.99
C ALA A 199 -8.93 -11.59 -0.62
N GLN A 200 -8.38 -12.75 -0.25
CA GLN A 200 -9.17 -13.89 0.23
C GLN A 200 -9.95 -13.56 1.51
N ALA A 201 -9.31 -12.89 2.48
CA ALA A 201 -9.98 -12.46 3.71
C ALA A 201 -11.14 -11.49 3.45
N GLN A 202 -11.00 -10.61 2.43
CA GLN A 202 -12.07 -9.68 2.03
C GLN A 202 -13.28 -10.42 1.46
N ILE A 203 -13.07 -11.42 0.60
CA ILE A 203 -14.16 -12.23 0.04
C ILE A 203 -14.95 -12.92 1.16
N VAL A 204 -14.24 -13.55 2.10
CA VAL A 204 -14.88 -14.21 3.25
C VAL A 204 -15.68 -13.22 4.11
N MET A 205 -15.13 -12.03 4.35
CA MET A 205 -15.83 -10.99 5.11
C MET A 205 -17.09 -10.50 4.39
N GLU A 206 -17.03 -10.31 3.07
CA GLU A 206 -18.19 -9.91 2.27
C GLU A 206 -19.30 -10.95 2.32
N ASP A 207 -18.96 -12.24 2.24
CA ASP A 207 -19.91 -13.34 2.33
C ASP A 207 -20.58 -13.42 3.72
N ILE A 208 -19.80 -13.24 4.80
CA ILE A 208 -20.34 -13.15 6.17
C ILE A 208 -21.32 -11.97 6.28
N LEU A 209 -20.94 -10.79 5.79
CA LEU A 209 -21.80 -9.60 5.83
C LEU A 209 -23.09 -9.75 5.00
N LYS A 210 -23.04 -10.46 3.87
CA LYS A 210 -24.22 -10.79 3.06
C LYS A 210 -25.12 -11.78 3.81
N ALA A 211 -24.54 -12.82 4.41
CA ALA A 211 -25.29 -13.82 5.17
C ALA A 211 -25.97 -13.20 6.41
N ASP A 212 -25.28 -12.32 7.13
CA ASP A 212 -25.84 -11.64 8.30
C ASP A 212 -26.95 -10.65 7.93
N ARG A 213 -26.82 -9.93 6.81
CA ARG A 213 -27.90 -9.08 6.27
C ARG A 213 -29.13 -9.91 5.92
N LYS A 214 -28.95 -11.01 5.18
CA LYS A 214 -30.05 -11.92 4.84
C LYS A 214 -30.74 -12.49 6.08
N LYS A 215 -29.99 -12.94 7.08
CA LYS A 215 -30.54 -13.42 8.36
C LYS A 215 -31.31 -12.34 9.12
N LYS A 216 -30.84 -11.09 9.10
CA LYS A 216 -31.56 -9.97 9.72
C LYS A 216 -32.86 -9.66 9.00
N GLU A 217 -32.85 -9.59 7.67
CA GLU A 217 -34.05 -9.39 6.85
C GLU A 217 -35.08 -10.52 7.04
N GLU A 218 -34.63 -11.78 7.10
CA GLU A 218 -35.50 -12.94 7.38
C GLU A 218 -36.14 -12.84 8.78
N ARG A 219 -35.36 -12.42 9.80
CA ARG A 219 -35.88 -12.21 11.17
C ARG A 219 -36.89 -11.05 11.23
N GLU A 220 -36.65 -9.98 10.49
CA GLU A 220 -37.58 -8.83 10.42
C GLU A 220 -38.88 -9.21 9.70
N LYS A 221 -38.80 -9.94 8.59
CA LYS A 221 -39.98 -10.49 7.89
C LYS A 221 -40.78 -11.46 8.77
N ALA A 222 -40.10 -12.33 9.51
CA ALA A 222 -40.76 -13.26 10.44
C ALA A 222 -41.47 -12.53 11.58
N LYS A 223 -40.91 -11.43 12.11
CA LYS A 223 -41.57 -10.60 13.13
C LYS A 223 -42.78 -9.83 12.58
N GLY A 224 -42.71 -9.37 11.33
CA GLY A 224 -43.84 -8.73 10.65
C GLY A 224 -45.00 -9.68 10.34
N ALA A 225 -44.70 -10.94 10.01
CA ALA A 225 -45.73 -11.96 9.71
C ALA A 225 -46.51 -12.45 10.94
N VAL A 226 -45.91 -12.42 12.14
CA VAL A 226 -46.57 -12.81 13.40
C VAL A 226 -47.47 -11.70 13.95
N ALA A 227 -47.30 -10.45 13.53
CA ALA A 227 -48.04 -9.30 14.02
C ALA A 227 -49.39 -9.04 13.29
N THR A 228 -49.75 -9.82 12.28
CA THR A 228 -51.03 -9.71 11.57
C THR A 228 -51.98 -10.82 12.03
N PRO A 229 -52.99 -10.54 12.89
CA PRO A 229 -53.99 -11.53 13.25
C PRO A 229 -54.86 -11.86 12.03
N PRO A 230 -55.35 -13.11 11.87
CA PRO A 230 -56.34 -13.42 10.84
C PRO A 230 -57.61 -12.62 11.13
N SER A 231 -58.02 -11.76 10.18
CA SER A 231 -59.34 -11.12 10.18
C SER A 231 -60.40 -12.22 10.05
N ASN A 232 -60.92 -12.68 11.17
CA ASN A 232 -62.01 -13.63 11.23
C ASN A 232 -63.32 -12.88 10.91
N SER A 233 -63.61 -12.71 9.62
CA SER A 233 -64.93 -12.27 9.17
C SER A 233 -65.85 -13.49 9.15
N GLN A 234 -66.38 -13.84 10.33
CA GLN A 234 -67.54 -14.72 10.43
C GLN A 234 -68.80 -13.97 9.98
N GLU A 235 -69.58 -14.63 9.13
CA GLU A 235 -70.94 -14.29 8.73
C GLU A 235 -71.86 -14.02 9.92
N SER A 236 -72.85 -13.15 9.76
CA SER A 236 -74.21 -13.33 10.28
C SER A 236 -75.20 -12.39 9.58
N THR A 237 -76.11 -13.02 8.83
CA THR A 237 -77.53 -12.69 8.55
C THR A 237 -77.96 -11.26 8.27
#